data_AF-A0A4R0ZX09-F1
#
_entry.id   AF-A0A4R0ZX09-F1
#
_cell.length_a   1.000
_cell.length_b   1.000
_cell.length_c   1.000
_cell.angle_alpha   90.00
_cell.angle_beta   90.00
_cell.angle_gamma   90.00
#
_symmetry.space_group_name_H-M   'P 1'
#
loop_
_entity.id
_entity.type
_entity.pdbx_description
1 polymer ?
#
loop_
_entity_poly.entity_id
_entity_poly.type
_entity_poly.pdbx_seq_one_letter_code
_entity_poly.pdbx_strand_id
1 'polypeptide(L)'
;MASGKTHTRTNLVAIGALAIATPFIDIDIPTVFLFGALIGTFWLSPDLDLKSDAYYRWGPLRGFWLPYVKIMPHRSLFSHLPLLSDLIRVIYLGFPLTLVLTFTPYEEAARSWLDLNGAACFFGLVFATTLHTTLDYASTFFKRAF
;
A
#
# COMPACT_ATOMS: atom_id res chain seq x y z
N MET A 1 19.19 -1.50 -3.85
CA MET A 1 17.80 -1.03 -3.82
C MET A 1 17.66 0.20 -4.69
N ALA A 2 16.45 0.42 -5.20
CA ALA A 2 16.05 1.76 -5.60
C ALA A 2 15.84 2.61 -4.33
N SER A 3 15.78 3.93 -4.48
CA SER A 3 15.52 4.81 -3.34
C SER A 3 14.01 4.94 -3.08
N GLY A 4 13.59 5.28 -1.86
CA GLY A 4 12.18 5.57 -1.55
C GLY A 4 11.55 6.63 -2.48
N LYS A 5 12.35 7.62 -2.91
CA LYS A 5 11.94 8.61 -3.92
C LYS A 5 11.71 7.98 -5.29
N THR A 6 12.55 7.03 -5.70
CA THR A 6 12.38 6.29 -6.96
C THR A 6 11.11 5.45 -6.91
N HIS A 7 10.86 4.70 -5.83
CA HIS A 7 9.63 3.92 -5.67
C HIS A 7 8.38 4.80 -5.76
N THR A 8 8.37 5.91 -5.01
CA THR A 8 7.25 6.86 -5.03
C THR A 8 7.01 7.40 -6.46
N ARG A 9 8.06 7.81 -7.16
CA ARG A 9 7.95 8.31 -8.54
C ARG A 9 7.43 7.26 -9.51
N THR A 10 7.98 6.04 -9.45
CA THR A 10 7.57 4.92 -10.32
C THR A 10 6.10 4.60 -10.11
N ASN A 11 5.64 4.51 -8.86
CA ASN A 11 4.23 4.27 -8.58
C ASN A 11 3.35 5.41 -9.10
N LEU A 12 3.72 6.68 -8.87
CA LEU A 12 2.92 7.81 -9.36
C LEU A 12 2.82 7.86 -10.88
N VAL A 13 3.91 7.57 -11.60
CA VAL A 13 3.87 7.48 -13.07
C VAL A 13 2.95 6.36 -13.52
N ALA A 14 3.04 5.18 -12.90
CA ALA A 14 2.18 4.05 -13.25
C ALA A 14 0.69 4.31 -12.92
N ILE A 15 0.40 4.89 -11.75
CA ILE A 15 -0.95 5.27 -11.35
C ILE A 15 -1.52 6.33 -12.31
N GLY A 16 -0.74 7.36 -12.65
CA GLY A 16 -1.14 8.40 -13.59
C GLY A 16 -1.38 7.85 -15.00
N ALA A 17 -0.50 6.99 -15.50
CA ALA A 17 -0.68 6.32 -16.78
C ALA A 17 -1.95 5.46 -16.80
N LEU A 18 -2.22 4.71 -15.73
CA LEU A 18 -3.43 3.89 -15.60
C LEU A 18 -4.69 4.76 -15.52
N ALA A 19 -4.65 5.87 -14.80
CA ALA A 19 -5.75 6.83 -14.71
C ALA A 19 -6.06 7.52 -16.05
N ILE A 20 -5.06 7.71 -16.91
CA ILE A 20 -5.25 8.23 -18.27
C ILE A 20 -5.76 7.14 -19.20
N ALA A 21 -5.28 5.90 -19.05
CA ALA A 21 -5.63 4.78 -19.93
C ALA A 21 -7.02 4.20 -19.67
N THR A 22 -7.54 4.32 -18.45
CA THR A 22 -8.85 3.77 -18.03
C THR A 22 -10.03 4.05 -18.96
N PRO A 23 -10.27 5.28 -19.45
CA PRO A 23 -11.35 5.53 -20.41
C PRO A 23 -11.14 4.92 -21.80
N PHE A 24 -9.95 4.37 -22.09
CA PHE A 24 -9.57 3.83 -23.39
C PHE A 24 -9.36 2.30 -23.39
N ILE A 25 -9.63 1.62 -22.28
CA ILE A 25 -9.51 0.16 -22.15
C ILE A 25 -10.87 -0.44 -21.79
N ASP A 26 -11.16 -1.65 -22.27
CA ASP A 26 -12.43 -2.36 -21.97
C ASP A 26 -12.50 -2.93 -20.55
N ILE A 27 -11.46 -2.69 -19.73
CA ILE A 27 -11.38 -3.14 -18.35
C ILE A 27 -11.83 -2.01 -17.43
N ASP A 28 -12.92 -2.23 -16.70
CA ASP A 28 -13.35 -1.30 -15.67
C ASP A 28 -12.38 -1.32 -14.48
N ILE A 29 -11.71 -0.20 -14.24
CA ILE A 29 -10.84 -0.01 -13.09
C ILE A 29 -11.50 1.05 -12.20
N PRO A 30 -12.11 0.65 -11.07
CA PRO A 30 -12.79 1.58 -10.20
C PRO A 30 -11.84 2.67 -9.72
N THR A 31 -12.32 3.92 -9.60
CA THR A 31 -11.50 5.02 -9.07
C THR A 31 -10.92 4.70 -7.68
N VAL A 32 -11.63 3.90 -6.88
CA VAL A 32 -11.15 3.45 -5.57
C VAL A 32 -9.91 2.57 -5.65
N PHE A 33 -9.69 1.84 -6.74
CA PHE A 33 -8.42 1.14 -6.98
C PHE A 33 -7.25 2.13 -7.05
N LEU A 34 -7.42 3.25 -7.78
CA LEU A 34 -6.38 4.28 -7.90
C LEU A 34 -6.10 4.95 -6.55
N PHE A 35 -7.13 5.20 -5.75
CA PHE A 35 -6.96 5.68 -4.37
C PHE A 35 -6.23 4.66 -3.50
N GLY A 36 -6.57 3.38 -3.59
CA GLY A 36 -5.84 2.30 -2.94
C GLY A 36 -4.36 2.31 -3.33
N ALA A 37 -4.04 2.45 -4.62
CA ALA A 37 -2.65 2.53 -5.08
C ALA A 37 -1.90 3.75 -4.54
N LEU A 38 -2.56 4.90 -4.42
CA LEU A 38 -1.99 6.09 -3.78
C LEU A 38 -1.74 5.84 -2.29
N ILE A 39 -2.68 5.23 -1.57
CA ILE A 39 -2.53 4.87 -0.16
C ILE A 39 -1.34 3.91 0.02
N GLY A 40 -1.24 2.88 -0.81
CA GLY A 40 -0.14 1.91 -0.83
C GLY A 40 1.21 2.56 -1.15
N THR A 41 1.22 3.58 -2.01
CA THR A 41 2.45 4.30 -2.35
C THR A 41 2.94 5.20 -1.22
N PHE A 42 2.03 5.91 -0.55
CA PHE A 42 2.41 6.96 0.39
C PHE A 42 2.44 6.51 1.85
N TRP A 43 1.47 5.72 2.30
CA TRP A 43 1.27 5.39 3.72
C TRP A 43 1.45 3.91 4.04
N LEU A 44 1.09 3.01 3.12
CA LEU A 44 1.18 1.56 3.30
C LEU A 44 2.22 0.90 2.39
N SER A 45 3.30 1.63 2.10
CA SER A 45 4.42 1.13 1.28
C SER A 45 5.14 -0.04 1.98
N PRO A 46 5.77 -0.96 1.22
CA PRO A 46 6.59 -2.03 1.79
C PRO A 46 7.65 -1.55 2.79
N ASP A 47 8.25 -0.38 2.53
CA ASP A 47 9.26 0.26 3.37
C ASP A 47 8.69 0.82 4.70
N LEU A 48 7.40 0.64 4.99
CA LEU A 48 6.81 0.94 6.30
C LEU A 48 7.38 0.03 7.41
N ASP A 49 8.07 -1.05 7.03
CA ASP A 49 8.88 -1.88 7.94
C ASP A 49 10.15 -1.16 8.45
N LEU A 50 10.46 0.02 7.90
CA LEU A 50 11.52 0.92 8.34
C LEU A 50 10.96 2.26 8.80
N LYS A 51 11.80 3.07 9.46
CA LYS A 51 11.52 4.51 9.68
C LYS A 51 11.72 5.32 8.39
N SER A 52 10.94 5.00 7.37
CA SER A 52 10.97 5.57 6.03
C SER A 52 10.06 6.80 5.89
N ASP A 53 10.02 7.40 4.69
CA ASP A 53 9.08 8.48 4.37
C ASP A 53 7.62 8.03 4.60
N ALA A 54 7.29 6.77 4.31
CA ALA A 54 5.96 6.22 4.57
C ALA A 54 5.63 6.24 6.07
N TYR A 55 6.59 5.83 6.92
CA TYR A 55 6.45 5.90 8.37
C TYR A 55 6.24 7.34 8.87
N TYR A 56 7.03 8.31 8.37
CA TYR A 56 6.91 9.70 8.85
C TYR A 56 5.65 10.42 8.34
N ARG A 57 5.08 10.03 7.19
CA ARG A 57 3.82 10.58 6.66
C ARG A 57 2.60 10.33 7.53
N TRP A 58 2.65 9.36 8.44
CA TRP A 58 1.63 9.16 9.47
C TRP A 58 1.62 10.27 10.53
N GLY A 59 2.60 11.18 10.53
CA GLY A 59 2.65 12.27 11.50
C GLY A 59 2.73 11.73 12.94
N PRO A 60 1.94 12.24 13.89
CA PRO A 60 1.87 11.70 15.26
C PRO A 60 1.42 10.23 15.32
N LEU A 61 0.58 9.78 14.39
CA LEU A 61 0.05 8.42 14.36
C LEU A 61 1.12 7.36 14.01
N ARG A 62 2.32 7.76 13.58
CA ARG A 62 3.44 6.84 13.33
C ARG A 62 3.84 6.02 14.56
N GLY A 63 3.50 6.49 15.76
CA GLY A 63 3.69 5.73 17.01
C GLY A 63 2.98 4.36 16.96
N PHE A 64 1.82 4.30 16.29
CA PHE A 64 1.08 3.06 16.05
C PHE A 64 1.89 2.04 15.25
N TRP A 65 2.73 2.51 14.31
CA TRP A 65 3.54 1.63 13.45
C TRP A 65 4.86 1.19 14.07
N LEU A 66 5.22 1.68 15.27
CA LEU A 66 6.47 1.29 15.93
C LEU A 66 6.59 -0.22 16.19
N PRO A 67 5.56 -0.95 16.65
CA PRO A 67 5.64 -2.40 16.78
C PRO A 67 5.87 -3.09 15.44
N TYR A 68 5.18 -2.66 14.38
CA TYR A 68 5.38 -3.18 13.03
C TYR A 68 6.83 -3.00 12.57
N VAL A 69 7.40 -1.79 12.69
CA VAL A 69 8.82 -1.51 12.36
C VAL A 69 9.80 -2.36 13.17
N LYS A 70 9.49 -2.67 14.44
CA LYS A 70 10.39 -3.45 15.30
C LYS A 70 10.36 -4.96 15.01
N ILE A 71 9.19 -5.48 14.63
CA ILE A 71 8.96 -6.92 14.49
C ILE A 71 9.17 -7.37 13.05
N MET A 72 8.81 -6.54 12.07
CA MET A 72 8.77 -6.93 10.68
C MET A 72 10.17 -6.86 10.04
N PRO A 73 10.76 -7.99 9.59
CA PRO A 73 12.07 -7.95 8.99
C PRO A 73 12.02 -7.29 7.61
N HIS A 74 12.96 -6.37 7.35
CA HIS A 74 13.02 -5.66 6.09
C HIS A 74 13.25 -6.61 4.90
N ARG A 75 12.43 -6.46 3.85
CA ARG A 75 12.39 -7.33 2.66
C ARG A 75 12.13 -8.81 2.92
N SER A 76 11.46 -9.14 4.01
CA SER A 76 10.93 -10.48 4.19
C SER A 76 9.68 -10.72 3.34
N LEU A 77 9.26 -11.98 3.24
CA LEU A 77 7.96 -12.32 2.66
C LEU A 77 6.81 -11.56 3.36
N PHE A 78 6.95 -11.30 4.66
CA PHE A 78 5.91 -10.65 5.44
C PHE A 78 5.80 -9.14 5.20
N SER A 79 6.86 -8.46 4.75
CA SER A 79 6.80 -7.01 4.44
C SER A 79 6.75 -6.68 2.96
N HIS A 80 7.24 -7.58 2.09
CA HIS A 80 7.45 -7.30 0.67
C HIS A 80 6.81 -8.30 -0.29
N LEU A 81 6.24 -9.43 0.16
CA LEU A 81 5.45 -10.27 -0.77
C LEU A 81 4.12 -9.54 -1.05
N PRO A 82 3.79 -9.22 -2.31
CA PRO A 82 2.47 -8.66 -2.65
C PRO A 82 1.36 -9.59 -2.15
N LEU A 83 0.17 -9.04 -1.89
CA LEU A 83 -0.94 -9.71 -1.20
C LEU A 83 -0.67 -9.99 0.28
N LEU A 84 0.34 -10.79 0.63
CA LEU A 84 0.58 -11.17 2.03
C LEU A 84 0.95 -9.96 2.88
N SER A 85 1.90 -9.15 2.41
CA SER A 85 2.34 -7.97 3.16
C SER A 85 1.26 -6.89 3.27
N ASP A 86 0.46 -6.70 2.23
CA ASP A 86 -0.69 -5.79 2.26
C ASP A 86 -1.80 -6.31 3.17
N LEU A 87 -2.08 -7.62 3.16
CA LEU A 87 -3.04 -8.23 4.08
C LEU A 87 -2.62 -8.02 5.53
N ILE A 88 -1.34 -8.21 5.85
CA ILE A 88 -0.81 -7.95 7.19
C ILE A 88 -0.99 -6.47 7.57
N ARG A 89 -0.61 -5.53 6.70
CA ARG A 89 -0.77 -4.08 6.96
C ARG A 89 -2.24 -3.67 7.13
N VAL A 90 -3.13 -4.22 6.30
CA VAL A 90 -4.58 -3.96 6.35
C VAL A 90 -5.20 -4.57 7.60
N ILE A 91 -4.85 -5.78 8.00
CA ILE A 91 -5.32 -6.36 9.27
C ILE A 91 -4.78 -5.55 10.45
N TYR A 92 -3.49 -5.21 10.43
CA TYR A 92 -2.83 -4.46 11.49
C TYR A 92 -3.51 -3.11 11.73
N LEU A 93 -3.78 -2.34 10.67
CA LEU A 93 -4.45 -1.04 10.74
C LEU A 93 -5.97 -1.18 10.94
N GLY A 94 -6.57 -2.13 10.22
CA GLY A 94 -8.02 -2.30 10.12
C GLY A 94 -8.65 -2.86 11.38
N PHE A 95 -8.01 -3.80 12.06
CA PHE A 95 -8.58 -4.42 13.27
C PHE A 95 -8.93 -3.42 14.39
N PRO A 96 -8.02 -2.51 14.83
CA PRO A 96 -8.40 -1.52 15.82
C PRO A 96 -9.41 -0.49 15.27
N LEU A 97 -9.34 -0.16 13.98
CA LEU A 97 -10.27 0.78 13.35
C LEU A 97 -11.69 0.22 13.32
N THR A 98 -11.88 -1.03 12.92
CA THR A 98 -13.19 -1.69 12.91
C THR A 98 -13.74 -1.83 14.32
N LEU A 99 -12.90 -2.15 15.31
CA LEU A 99 -13.31 -2.21 16.71
C LEU A 99 -13.86 -0.86 17.19
N VAL A 100 -13.16 0.24 16.90
CA VAL A 100 -13.64 1.59 17.25
C VAL A 100 -14.96 1.91 16.54
N LEU A 101 -15.03 1.67 15.23
CA LEU A 101 -16.21 2.02 14.42
C LEU A 101 -17.48 1.27 14.83
N THR A 102 -17.34 0.03 15.32
CA THR A 102 -18.45 -0.80 15.81
C THR A 102 -19.19 -0.16 17.00
N PHE A 103 -18.57 0.78 17.71
CA PHE A 103 -19.21 1.50 18.83
C PHE A 103 -19.63 2.93 18.44
N THR A 104 -19.73 3.22 17.15
CA THR A 104 -20.10 4.55 16.64
C THR A 104 -21.30 4.48 15.70
N PRO A 105 -22.02 5.60 15.48
CA PRO A 105 -23.08 5.67 14.48
C PRO A 105 -22.62 5.40 13.03
N TYR A 106 -21.31 5.29 12.79
CA TYR A 106 -20.70 5.10 11.47
C TYR A 106 -20.48 3.63 11.11
N GLU A 107 -20.83 2.67 11.97
CA GLU A 107 -20.60 1.24 11.72
C GLU A 107 -21.19 0.78 10.38
N GLU A 108 -22.50 1.00 10.17
CA GLU A 108 -23.21 0.57 8.96
C GLU A 108 -22.63 1.22 7.69
N ALA A 109 -22.31 2.51 7.76
CA ALA A 109 -21.69 3.21 6.66
C ALA A 109 -20.29 2.65 6.32
N ALA A 110 -19.51 2.31 7.34
CA ALA A 110 -18.19 1.72 7.16
C ALA A 110 -18.27 0.30 6.57
N ARG A 111 -19.19 -0.54 7.05
CA ARG A 111 -19.44 -1.88 6.51
C ARG A 111 -19.88 -1.81 5.05
N SER A 112 -20.87 -0.99 4.74
CA SER A 112 -21.36 -0.80 3.38
C SER A 112 -20.24 -0.29 2.44
N TRP A 113 -19.41 0.65 2.90
CA TRP A 113 -18.28 1.11 2.10
C TRP A 113 -17.26 0.00 1.83
N LEU A 114 -16.93 -0.82 2.84
CA LEU A 114 -16.01 -1.96 2.71
C LEU A 114 -16.57 -3.02 1.76
N ASP A 115 -17.85 -3.34 1.84
CA ASP A 115 -18.48 -4.35 0.98
C ASP A 115 -18.46 -3.92 -0.49
N LEU A 116 -18.68 -2.62 -0.76
CA LEU A 116 -18.69 -2.09 -2.12
C LEU A 116 -17.29 -1.83 -2.68
N ASN A 117 -16.34 -1.39 -1.85
CA ASN A 117 -15.09 -0.80 -2.32
C ASN A 117 -13.82 -1.48 -1.79
N GLY A 118 -13.94 -2.32 -0.75
CA GLY A 118 -12.80 -2.87 -0.02
C GLY A 118 -11.87 -3.69 -0.90
N ALA A 119 -12.43 -4.54 -1.77
CA ALA A 119 -11.64 -5.35 -2.70
C ALA A 119 -10.85 -4.47 -3.70
N ALA A 120 -11.51 -3.50 -4.34
CA ALA A 120 -10.86 -2.59 -5.29
C ALA A 120 -9.75 -1.78 -4.62
N CYS A 121 -10.01 -1.23 -3.42
CA CYS A 121 -9.02 -0.52 -2.62
C CYS A 121 -7.81 -1.43 -2.29
N PHE A 122 -8.07 -2.65 -1.83
CA PHE A 122 -7.04 -3.63 -1.49
C PHE A 122 -6.16 -3.99 -2.69
N PHE A 123 -6.76 -4.26 -3.86
CA PHE A 123 -5.98 -4.54 -5.06
C PHE A 123 -5.18 -3.32 -5.55
N GLY A 124 -5.65 -2.10 -5.27
CA GLY A 124 -4.86 -0.89 -5.43
C GLY A 124 -3.58 -0.91 -4.57
N LEU A 125 -3.68 -1.28 -3.29
CA LEU A 125 -2.50 -1.45 -2.40
C LEU A 125 -1.52 -2.48 -2.99
N VAL A 126 -2.05 -3.63 -3.41
CA VAL A 126 -1.27 -4.73 -4.00
C VAL A 126 -0.55 -4.29 -5.27
N PHE A 127 -1.20 -3.50 -6.12
CA PHE A 127 -0.58 -2.91 -7.30
C PHE A 127 0.63 -2.04 -6.93
N ALA A 128 0.47 -1.14 -5.96
CA ALA A 128 1.57 -0.28 -5.49
C ALA A 128 2.74 -1.08 -4.89
N THR A 129 2.45 -2.12 -4.11
CA THR A 129 3.45 -3.04 -3.55
C THR A 129 4.16 -3.86 -4.63
N THR A 130 3.43 -4.31 -5.64
CA THR A 130 3.99 -5.09 -6.76
C THR A 130 5.00 -4.25 -7.55
N LEU A 131 4.66 -3.00 -7.86
CA LEU A 131 5.58 -2.08 -8.53
C LEU A 131 6.83 -1.79 -7.69
N HIS A 132 6.65 -1.52 -6.39
CA HIS A 132 7.75 -1.26 -5.46
C HIS A 132 8.75 -2.42 -5.44
N THR A 133 8.25 -3.63 -5.24
CA THR A 133 9.05 -4.84 -5.05
C THR A 133 9.69 -5.31 -6.35
N THR A 134 8.96 -5.20 -7.47
CA THR A 134 9.52 -5.44 -8.82
C THR A 134 10.70 -4.51 -9.09
N LEU A 135 10.58 -3.23 -8.74
CA LEU A 135 11.66 -2.25 -8.92
C LEU A 135 12.88 -2.59 -8.05
N ASP A 136 12.68 -3.14 -6.85
CA ASP A 136 13.77 -3.60 -6.00
C ASP A 136 14.56 -4.75 -6.59
N TYR A 137 13.85 -5.75 -7.10
CA TYR A 137 14.49 -6.89 -7.77
C TYR A 137 15.20 -6.44 -9.04
N ALA A 138 14.56 -5.63 -9.89
CA ALA A 138 15.17 -5.09 -11.11
C ALA A 138 16.44 -4.28 -10.80
N SER A 139 16.36 -3.33 -9.85
CA SER A 139 17.51 -2.51 -9.46
C SER A 139 18.66 -3.34 -8.90
N THR A 140 18.34 -4.37 -8.11
CA THR A 140 19.36 -5.27 -7.53
C THR A 140 19.99 -6.16 -8.59
N PHE A 141 19.21 -6.66 -9.55
CA PHE A 141 19.69 -7.45 -10.67
C PHE A 141 20.64 -6.64 -11.56
N PHE A 142 20.24 -5.44 -12.00
CA PHE A 142 21.07 -4.60 -12.86
C PHE A 142 22.41 -4.23 -12.22
N LYS A 143 22.42 -3.92 -10.91
CA LYS A 143 23.65 -3.62 -10.16
C LYS A 143 24.60 -4.81 -9.96
N ARG A 144 24.13 -6.04 -10.21
CA ARG A 144 24.93 -7.27 -10.11
C ARG A 144 25.41 -7.78 -11.46
N ALA A 145 24.63 -7.52 -12.51
CA ALA A 145 24.91 -7.99 -13.87
C ALA A 145 25.89 -7.07 -14.63
N PHE A 146 25.96 -5.80 -14.25
CA PHE A 146 26.79 -4.76 -14.85
C PHE A 146 27.52 -3.97 -13.75
#